data_AF-A0AAN6I852-F1
#
_entry.id   AF-A0AAN6I852-F1
#
_cell.length_a   1.000
_cell.length_b   1.000
_cell.length_c   1.000
_cell.angle_alpha   90.00
_cell.angle_beta   90.00
_cell.angle_gamma   90.00
#
_symmetry.space_group_name_H-M   'P 1'
#
loop_
_entity.id
_entity.type
_entity.pdbx_description
1 polymer ?
#
loop_
_entity_poly.entity_id
_entity_poly.type
_entity_poly.pdbx_seq_one_letter_code
_entity_poly.pdbx_strand_id
1 'polypeptide(L)'
;MSTRAPKWYESEDVPVPKQTRKSARPQKLRASLVPGTVLILLAGRFRGKRVVYLKNLEDNTLLVSGPFKVNGVPLRRVNARYVIATSTKVSLDGLDLSKFNVSYFAREKSSSKKSEGEFFGEGAKKEIKTERIEDQKVVDKALISEIKKTPYLKQYLASTFSLKSGDKPHAMKF
;
A
#
# COMPACT_ATOMS: atom_id res chain seq x y z
N MET A 1 -0.06 49.15 35.72
CA MET A 1 -1.21 48.34 36.17
C MET A 1 -0.66 47.01 36.69
N SER A 2 -0.58 46.83 38.01
CA SER A 2 -0.11 45.57 38.60
C SER A 2 -1.16 44.49 38.35
N THR A 3 -0.76 43.38 37.74
CA THR A 3 -1.65 42.25 37.48
C THR A 3 -1.95 41.54 38.80
N ARG A 4 -3.24 41.33 39.08
CA ARG A 4 -3.69 40.67 40.32
C ARG A 4 -3.33 39.18 40.25
N ALA A 5 -2.62 38.69 41.27
CA ALA A 5 -2.24 37.28 41.34
C ALA A 5 -3.48 36.36 41.31
N PRO A 6 -3.42 35.22 40.61
CA PRO A 6 -4.50 34.24 40.62
C PRO A 6 -4.73 33.69 42.03
N LYS A 7 -5.99 33.33 42.31
CA LYS A 7 -6.41 32.81 43.62
C LYS A 7 -5.85 31.41 43.91
N TRP A 8 -5.48 30.68 42.87
CA TRP A 8 -4.93 29.33 42.94
C TRP A 8 -3.90 29.15 41.83
N TYR A 9 -2.78 28.53 42.17
CA TYR A 9 -1.77 28.07 41.21
C TYR A 9 -1.89 26.55 41.14
N GLU A 10 -2.06 26.02 39.92
CA GLU A 10 -2.09 24.58 39.70
C GLU A 10 -0.70 23.98 39.99
N SER A 11 -0.66 22.72 40.40
CA SER A 11 0.62 22.02 40.55
C SER A 11 1.28 21.89 39.18
N GLU A 12 2.59 22.16 39.12
CA GLU A 12 3.40 21.94 37.92
C GLU A 12 3.62 20.43 37.65
N ASP A 13 3.29 19.56 38.62
CA ASP A 13 3.45 18.11 38.52
C ASP A 13 2.44 17.47 37.56
N VAL A 14 2.95 16.85 36.49
CA VAL A 14 2.13 16.10 35.53
C VAL A 14 1.92 14.65 36.02
N PRO A 15 0.68 14.15 36.13
CA PRO A 15 0.42 12.79 36.60
C PRO A 15 0.88 11.72 35.59
N VAL A 16 1.44 10.63 36.11
CA VAL A 16 1.89 9.49 35.28
C VAL A 16 0.67 8.70 34.74
N PRO A 17 0.64 8.32 33.45
CA PRO A 17 -0.42 7.50 32.89
C PRO A 17 -0.56 6.16 33.63
N LYS A 18 -1.80 5.71 33.85
CA LYS A 18 -2.08 4.42 34.47
C LYS A 18 -1.58 3.27 33.59
N GLN A 19 -1.22 2.17 34.25
CA GLN A 19 -0.81 0.93 33.58
C GLN A 19 -1.97 0.36 32.74
N THR A 20 -1.79 0.36 31.42
CA THR A 20 -2.80 -0.14 30.47
C THR A 20 -2.60 -1.62 30.18
N ARG A 21 -3.70 -2.36 30.04
CA ARG A 21 -3.71 -3.81 29.73
C ARG A 21 -4.19 -4.07 28.30
N LYS A 22 -3.49 -3.49 27.31
CA LYS A 22 -3.80 -3.67 25.88
C LYS A 22 -2.63 -4.35 25.17
N SER A 23 -2.87 -5.54 24.62
CA SER A 23 -1.90 -6.29 23.82
C SER A 23 -2.23 -6.15 22.33
N ALA A 24 -1.22 -5.92 21.48
CA ALA A 24 -1.38 -5.95 20.03
C ALA A 24 -1.46 -7.41 19.55
N ARG A 25 -2.64 -7.84 19.09
CA ARG A 25 -2.87 -9.17 18.50
C ARG A 25 -2.74 -9.10 16.98
N PRO A 26 -2.31 -10.18 16.30
CA PRO A 26 -2.18 -10.19 14.86
C PRO A 26 -3.52 -9.95 14.17
N GLN A 27 -3.52 -9.18 13.08
CA GLN A 27 -4.73 -8.94 12.30
C GLN A 27 -5.12 -10.18 11.50
N LYS A 28 -6.39 -10.59 11.63
CA LYS A 28 -6.98 -11.59 10.75
C LYS A 28 -7.47 -10.92 9.46
N LEU A 29 -6.92 -11.32 8.31
CA LEU A 29 -7.42 -10.92 7.00
C LEU A 29 -8.73 -11.65 6.68
N ARG A 30 -9.57 -11.03 5.83
CA ARG A 30 -10.76 -11.68 5.29
C ARG A 30 -10.37 -12.84 4.36
N ALA A 31 -11.21 -13.87 4.28
CA ALA A 31 -10.93 -15.09 3.53
C ALA A 31 -10.71 -14.88 2.02
N SER A 32 -11.23 -13.77 1.44
CA SER A 32 -11.03 -13.44 0.03
C SER A 32 -9.61 -12.94 -0.30
N LEU A 33 -8.83 -12.51 0.71
CA LEU A 33 -7.45 -12.06 0.50
C LEU A 33 -6.49 -13.23 0.58
N VAL A 34 -6.34 -13.95 -0.53
CA VAL A 34 -5.38 -15.06 -0.68
C VAL A 34 -4.25 -14.64 -1.63
N PRO A 35 -2.97 -14.94 -1.33
CA PRO A 35 -1.85 -14.65 -2.24
C PRO A 35 -2.17 -15.07 -3.68
N GLY A 36 -1.85 -14.22 -4.64
CA GLY A 36 -2.12 -14.41 -6.07
C GLY A 36 -3.47 -13.88 -6.54
N THR A 37 -4.36 -13.50 -5.63
CA THR A 37 -5.67 -12.92 -5.97
C THR A 37 -5.50 -11.55 -6.62
N VAL A 38 -6.28 -11.28 -7.66
CA VAL A 38 -6.32 -9.95 -8.28
C VAL A 38 -7.12 -9.00 -7.39
N LEU A 39 -6.65 -7.77 -7.30
CA LEU A 39 -7.11 -6.73 -6.40
C LEU A 39 -7.47 -5.49 -7.22
N ILE A 40 -8.60 -4.86 -6.91
CA ILE A 40 -8.95 -3.55 -7.44
C ILE A 40 -8.60 -2.50 -6.39
N LEU A 41 -7.71 -1.56 -6.73
CA LEU A 41 -7.36 -0.46 -5.84
C LEU A 41 -8.46 0.61 -5.84
N LEU A 42 -8.96 0.98 -4.67
CA LEU A 42 -10.02 1.99 -4.55
C LEU A 42 -9.47 3.40 -4.34
N ALA A 43 -8.30 3.52 -3.72
CA ALA A 43 -7.75 4.81 -3.29
C ALA A 43 -6.29 5.01 -3.71
N GLY A 44 -5.85 6.26 -3.64
CA GLY A 44 -4.47 6.69 -3.95
C GLY A 44 -4.22 6.97 -5.44
N ARG A 45 -2.94 7.11 -5.79
CA ARG A 45 -2.50 7.44 -7.15
C ARG A 45 -2.86 6.37 -8.18
N PHE A 46 -2.88 5.10 -7.76
CA PHE A 46 -3.16 3.95 -8.63
C PHE A 46 -4.61 3.43 -8.47
N ARG A 47 -5.54 4.26 -8.01
CA ARG A 47 -6.97 3.88 -7.92
C ARG A 47 -7.52 3.44 -9.27
N GLY A 48 -8.45 2.49 -9.25
CA GLY A 48 -9.02 1.83 -10.41
C GLY A 48 -8.11 0.77 -11.05
N LYS A 49 -6.80 0.73 -10.74
CA LYS A 49 -5.93 -0.30 -11.31
C LYS A 49 -6.22 -1.68 -10.70
N ARG A 50 -6.10 -2.71 -11.55
CA ARG A 50 -6.19 -4.12 -11.16
C ARG A 50 -4.79 -4.68 -10.97
N VAL A 51 -4.52 -5.27 -9.81
CA VAL A 51 -3.16 -5.48 -9.30
C VAL A 51 -3.10 -6.84 -8.60
N VAL A 52 -1.97 -7.53 -8.60
CA VAL A 52 -1.85 -8.87 -8.00
C VAL A 52 -1.42 -8.75 -6.54
N TYR A 53 -2.12 -9.44 -5.64
CA TYR A 53 -1.73 -9.59 -4.24
C TYR A 53 -0.59 -10.58 -4.09
N LEU A 54 0.48 -10.22 -3.37
CA LEU A 54 1.64 -11.09 -3.18
C LEU A 54 1.73 -11.65 -1.75
N LYS A 55 1.80 -10.78 -0.74
CA LYS A 55 2.10 -11.18 0.65
C LYS A 55 1.52 -10.18 1.66
N ASN A 56 1.11 -10.66 2.84
CA ASN A 56 0.75 -9.81 3.98
C ASN A 56 2.02 -9.38 4.73
N LEU A 57 2.16 -8.09 5.03
CA LEU A 57 3.29 -7.53 5.77
C LEU A 57 2.98 -7.34 7.26
N GLU A 58 4.02 -7.16 8.06
CA GLU A 58 3.97 -7.02 9.52
C GLU A 58 3.22 -5.76 9.99
N ASP A 59 3.18 -4.72 9.15
CA ASP A 59 2.45 -3.47 9.41
C ASP A 59 0.97 -3.54 9.02
N ASN A 60 0.43 -4.75 8.82
CA ASN A 60 -0.93 -5.02 8.35
C ASN A 60 -1.25 -4.43 6.95
N THR A 61 -0.22 -4.14 6.16
CA THR A 61 -0.38 -3.77 4.75
C THR A 61 -0.11 -4.95 3.83
N LEU A 62 -0.65 -4.87 2.62
CA LEU A 62 -0.49 -5.87 1.57
C LEU A 62 0.66 -5.44 0.67
N LEU A 63 1.56 -6.39 0.37
CA LEU A 63 2.49 -6.29 -0.75
C LEU A 63 1.76 -6.64 -2.04
N VAL A 64 1.86 -5.74 -3.01
CA VAL A 64 1.08 -5.78 -4.24
C VAL A 64 1.98 -5.42 -5.43
N SER A 65 1.77 -6.06 -6.59
CA SER A 65 2.44 -5.71 -7.86
C SER A 65 1.48 -5.78 -9.05
N GLY A 66 1.52 -4.77 -9.93
CA GLY A 66 0.64 -4.66 -11.09
C GLY A 66 1.10 -5.36 -12.35
N PRO A 67 2.08 -6.27 -12.22
CA PRO A 67 3.35 -6.12 -12.92
C PRO A 67 3.60 -4.73 -13.53
N PHE A 68 4.69 -4.07 -13.16
CA PHE A 68 4.97 -2.70 -13.61
C PHE A 68 4.92 -2.57 -15.14
N LYS A 69 5.41 -3.60 -15.86
CA LYS A 69 5.38 -3.64 -17.34
C LYS A 69 3.98 -3.77 -17.97
N VAL A 70 2.94 -4.15 -17.21
CA VAL A 70 1.58 -4.34 -17.73
C VAL A 70 0.72 -3.10 -17.50
N ASN A 71 0.66 -2.59 -16.26
CA ASN A 71 -0.26 -1.51 -15.90
C ASN A 71 0.41 -0.28 -15.26
N GLY A 72 1.74 -0.30 -15.11
CA GLY A 72 2.54 0.78 -14.52
C GLY A 72 2.51 0.86 -12.99
N VAL A 73 1.90 -0.12 -12.30
CA VAL A 73 1.89 -0.16 -10.83
C VAL A 73 3.11 -0.97 -10.34
N PRO A 74 4.06 -0.34 -9.63
CA PRO A 74 5.24 -1.03 -9.11
C PRO A 74 4.90 -1.85 -7.85
N LEU A 75 5.90 -2.57 -7.32
CA LEU A 75 5.89 -3.16 -5.99
C LEU A 75 5.55 -2.08 -4.97
N ARG A 76 4.41 -2.26 -4.30
CA ARG A 76 3.84 -1.22 -3.45
C ARG A 76 3.11 -1.82 -2.25
N ARG A 77 3.21 -1.11 -1.12
CA ARG A 77 2.37 -1.35 0.06
C ARG A 77 0.99 -0.73 -0.10
N VAL A 78 -0.04 -1.50 0.22
CA VAL A 78 -1.45 -1.08 0.14
C VAL A 78 -2.21 -1.54 1.38
N ASN A 79 -3.05 -0.69 1.95
CA ASN A 79 -3.88 -1.08 3.09
C ASN A 79 -5.05 -1.97 2.62
N ALA A 80 -5.26 -3.09 3.32
CA ALA A 80 -6.27 -4.10 3.01
C ALA A 80 -7.72 -3.59 2.90
N ARG A 81 -8.06 -2.49 3.58
CA ARG A 81 -9.42 -1.90 3.54
C ARG A 81 -9.71 -1.14 2.25
N TYR A 82 -8.69 -0.65 1.55
CA TYR A 82 -8.84 0.18 0.35
C TYR A 82 -8.78 -0.63 -0.95
N VAL A 83 -9.16 -1.89 -0.87
CA VAL A 83 -9.04 -2.85 -1.95
C VAL A 83 -10.30 -3.71 -2.02
N ILE A 84 -10.71 -4.05 -3.23
CA ILE A 84 -11.66 -5.14 -3.48
C ILE A 84 -10.86 -6.35 -3.97
N ALA A 85 -11.04 -7.50 -3.32
CA ALA A 85 -10.46 -8.75 -3.78
C ALA A 85 -11.43 -9.37 -4.80
N THR A 86 -10.93 -9.68 -6.00
CA THR A 86 -11.73 -10.36 -7.02
C THR A 86 -11.68 -11.87 -6.84
N SER A 87 -12.55 -12.58 -7.55
CA SER A 87 -12.55 -14.05 -7.62
C SER A 87 -11.37 -14.63 -8.40
N THR A 88 -10.79 -13.84 -9.31
CA THR A 88 -9.66 -14.24 -10.18
C THR A 88 -8.35 -14.36 -9.41
N LYS A 89 -7.64 -15.47 -9.62
CA LYS A 89 -6.39 -15.81 -8.95
C LYS A 89 -5.32 -16.21 -9.96
N VAL A 90 -4.08 -15.87 -9.64
CA VAL A 90 -2.87 -16.22 -10.38
C VAL A 90 -2.00 -17.08 -9.46
N SER A 91 -1.40 -18.14 -9.98
CA SER A 91 -0.45 -18.92 -9.17
C SER A 91 0.81 -18.09 -8.88
N LEU A 92 1.34 -18.21 -7.66
CA LEU A 92 2.59 -17.57 -7.22
C LEU A 92 3.72 -18.58 -6.99
N ASP A 93 3.57 -19.80 -7.49
CA ASP A 93 4.54 -20.88 -7.27
C ASP A 93 5.92 -20.47 -7.79
N GLY A 94 6.94 -20.58 -6.93
CA GLY A 94 8.33 -20.28 -7.27
C GLY A 94 8.75 -18.80 -7.15
N LEU A 95 7.89 -17.92 -6.61
CA LEU A 95 8.26 -16.53 -6.34
C LEU A 95 8.79 -16.36 -4.90
N ASP A 96 10.07 -16.01 -4.75
CA ASP A 96 10.62 -15.66 -3.44
C ASP A 96 10.22 -14.23 -3.04
N LEU A 97 9.49 -14.12 -1.93
CA LEU A 97 8.98 -12.87 -1.35
C LEU A 97 9.54 -12.62 0.06
N SER A 98 10.57 -13.36 0.46
CA SER A 98 11.23 -13.22 1.77
C SER A 98 11.91 -11.85 1.92
N LYS A 99 12.56 -11.38 0.86
CA LYS A 99 13.27 -10.09 0.79
C LYS A 99 12.39 -8.87 1.15
N PHE A 100 11.10 -8.92 0.81
CA PHE A 100 10.21 -7.78 0.96
C PHE A 100 9.56 -7.74 2.35
N ASN A 101 10.03 -6.80 3.18
CA ASN A 101 9.50 -6.47 4.50
C ASN A 101 9.17 -4.97 4.63
N VAL A 102 8.69 -4.53 5.79
CA VAL A 102 8.33 -3.13 6.04
C VAL A 102 9.55 -2.20 5.91
N SER A 103 10.72 -2.68 6.34
CA SER A 103 12.00 -1.95 6.27
C SER A 103 12.42 -1.63 4.84
N TYR A 104 12.25 -2.57 3.91
CA TYR A 104 12.50 -2.37 2.47
C TYR A 104 11.74 -1.16 1.89
N PHE A 105 10.54 -0.90 2.41
CA PHE A 105 9.69 0.23 2.01
C PHE A 105 9.76 1.44 2.94
N ALA A 106 10.71 1.49 3.87
CA ALA A 106 10.92 2.64 4.72
C ALA A 106 11.25 3.86 3.85
N ARG A 107 10.61 4.99 4.17
CA ARG A 107 10.91 6.27 3.51
C ARG A 107 12.16 6.84 4.16
N GLU A 108 13.10 7.29 3.35
CA GLU A 108 14.25 8.05 3.83
C GLU A 108 13.75 9.34 4.50
N LYS A 109 14.23 9.59 5.73
CA LYS A 109 13.86 10.78 6.49
C LYS A 109 14.51 11.98 5.82
N SER A 110 13.70 12.94 5.36
CA SER A 110 14.21 14.22 4.84
C SER A 110 14.75 15.05 6.01
N SER A 111 16.05 15.33 6.01
CA SER A 111 16.70 16.23 6.97
C SER A 111 16.62 17.68 6.49
N SER A 112 15.43 18.27 6.43
CA SER A 112 15.30 19.71 6.16
C SER A 112 14.10 20.31 6.89
N LYS A 113 14.36 21.42 7.62
CA LYS A 113 13.33 22.42 7.91
C LYS A 113 12.80 22.87 6.56
N LYS A 114 11.48 22.81 6.36
CA LYS A 114 10.81 23.31 5.16
C LYS A 114 11.18 24.79 4.99
N SER A 115 12.21 25.11 4.21
CA SER A 115 12.52 26.46 3.79
C SER A 115 11.80 26.75 2.47
N GLU A 116 11.46 28.02 2.23
CA GLU A 116 10.68 28.45 1.06
C GLU A 116 11.31 28.02 -0.29
N GLY A 117 12.63 27.82 -0.35
CA GLY A 117 13.31 27.36 -1.58
C GLY A 117 12.87 25.96 -2.05
N GLU A 118 12.49 25.06 -1.13
CA GLU A 118 11.99 23.72 -1.47
C GLU A 118 10.52 23.75 -1.96
N PHE A 119 9.81 24.87 -1.72
CA PHE A 119 8.42 25.07 -2.13
C PHE A 119 8.31 25.62 -3.56
N PHE A 120 9.27 26.43 -4.01
CA PHE A 120 9.30 27.03 -5.36
C PHE A 120 10.19 26.28 -6.37
N GLY A 121 11.05 25.37 -5.92
CA GLY A 121 11.80 24.50 -6.84
C GLY A 121 10.87 23.54 -7.59
N GLU A 122 11.00 23.46 -8.91
CA GLU A 122 10.40 22.37 -9.70
C GLU A 122 10.73 21.05 -9.03
N GLY A 123 9.70 20.38 -8.49
CA GLY A 123 9.86 19.29 -7.53
C GLY A 123 10.91 18.28 -7.98
N ALA A 124 12.04 18.26 -7.26
CA ALA A 124 13.18 17.41 -7.55
C ALA A 124 12.68 15.99 -7.88
N LYS A 125 12.95 15.54 -9.10
CA LYS A 125 12.59 14.19 -9.55
C LYS A 125 13.24 13.21 -8.59
N LYS A 126 12.43 12.54 -7.77
CA LYS A 126 12.92 11.57 -6.80
C LYS A 126 13.64 10.46 -7.56
N GLU A 127 14.95 10.37 -7.38
CA GLU A 127 15.75 9.29 -7.93
C GLU A 127 15.28 7.96 -7.34
N ILE A 128 15.06 6.99 -8.22
CA ILE A 128 14.62 5.65 -7.83
C ILE A 128 15.88 4.82 -7.62
N LYS A 129 16.00 4.19 -6.45
CA LYS A 129 17.09 3.24 -6.17
C LYS A 129 17.13 2.15 -7.24
N THR A 130 18.32 1.90 -7.80
CA THR A 130 18.58 0.88 -8.82
C THR A 130 18.11 -0.50 -8.37
N GLU A 131 18.33 -0.85 -7.09
CA GLU A 131 17.87 -2.09 -6.47
C GLU A 131 16.37 -2.34 -6.68
N ARG A 132 15.53 -1.32 -6.50
CA ARG A 132 14.07 -1.46 -6.68
C ARG A 132 13.68 -1.73 -8.13
N ILE A 133 14.47 -1.24 -9.09
CA ILE A 133 14.24 -1.46 -10.51
C ILE A 133 14.57 -2.91 -10.86
N GLU A 134 15.66 -3.45 -10.30
CA GLU A 134 16.08 -4.84 -10.51
C GLU A 134 15.10 -5.83 -9.87
N ASP A 135 14.76 -5.62 -8.60
CA ASP A 135 13.77 -6.44 -7.88
C ASP A 135 12.43 -6.45 -8.63
N GLN A 136 12.00 -5.31 -9.16
CA GLN A 136 10.78 -5.22 -9.96
C GLN A 136 10.84 -6.10 -11.21
N LYS A 137 11.97 -6.08 -11.94
CA LYS A 137 12.14 -6.88 -13.17
C LYS A 137 12.06 -8.38 -12.86
N VAL A 138 12.66 -8.82 -11.75
CA VAL A 138 12.66 -10.22 -11.32
C VAL A 138 11.22 -10.67 -11.02
N VAL A 139 10.50 -9.93 -10.19
CA VAL A 139 9.11 -10.26 -9.82
C VAL A 139 8.17 -10.19 -11.03
N ASP A 140 8.29 -9.14 -11.86
CA ASP A 140 7.49 -8.98 -13.06
C ASP A 140 7.69 -10.13 -14.04
N LYS A 141 8.92 -10.61 -14.22
CA LYS A 141 9.22 -11.70 -15.16
C LYS A 141 8.44 -12.97 -14.79
N ALA A 142 8.43 -13.34 -13.52
CA ALA A 142 7.71 -14.51 -13.00
C ALA A 142 6.18 -14.35 -13.12
N LEU A 143 5.65 -13.18 -12.73
CA LEU A 143 4.21 -12.92 -12.81
C LEU A 143 3.73 -12.88 -14.26
N ILE A 144 4.50 -12.30 -15.18
CA ILE A 144 4.13 -12.21 -16.60
C ILE A 144 4.12 -13.59 -17.25
N SER A 145 5.01 -14.50 -16.89
CA SER A 145 4.94 -15.88 -17.39
C SER A 145 3.63 -16.56 -17.00
N GLU A 146 3.17 -16.36 -15.77
CA GLU A 146 1.91 -16.95 -15.31
C GLU A 146 0.69 -16.28 -15.95
N ILE A 147 0.69 -14.95 -16.02
CA ILE A 147 -0.42 -14.16 -16.59
C ILE A 147 -0.67 -14.52 -18.06
N LYS A 148 0.39 -14.84 -18.82
CA LYS A 148 0.27 -15.22 -20.23
C LYS A 148 -0.41 -16.58 -20.44
N LYS A 149 -0.40 -17.47 -19.44
CA LYS A 149 -1.06 -18.79 -19.55
C LYS A 149 -2.58 -18.66 -19.60
N THR A 150 -3.14 -17.66 -18.93
CA THR A 150 -4.59 -17.42 -18.92
C THR A 150 -4.98 -16.42 -20.02
N PRO A 151 -5.88 -16.79 -20.95
CA PRO A 151 -6.36 -15.88 -21.99
C PRO A 151 -6.94 -14.59 -21.40
N TYR A 152 -6.71 -13.46 -22.08
CA TYR A 152 -7.23 -12.13 -21.74
C TYR A 152 -6.80 -11.52 -20.39
N LEU A 153 -6.07 -12.25 -19.54
CA LEU A 153 -5.70 -11.78 -18.20
C LEU A 153 -4.73 -10.57 -18.25
N LYS A 154 -3.84 -10.54 -19.25
CA LYS A 154 -2.96 -9.38 -19.49
C LYS A 154 -3.76 -8.11 -19.81
N GLN A 155 -4.75 -8.20 -20.70
CA GLN A 155 -5.62 -7.08 -21.05
C GLN A 155 -6.49 -6.65 -19.86
N TYR A 156 -6.98 -7.63 -19.09
CA TYR A 156 -7.75 -7.38 -17.87
C TYR A 156 -6.95 -6.57 -16.83
N LEU A 157 -5.69 -6.92 -16.58
CA LEU A 157 -4.81 -6.21 -15.66
C LEU A 157 -4.36 -4.83 -16.17
N ALA A 158 -4.17 -4.68 -17.48
CA ALA A 158 -3.81 -3.40 -18.10
C ALA A 158 -4.96 -2.38 -18.04
N SER A 159 -6.20 -2.85 -18.17
CA SER A 159 -7.39 -1.99 -18.13
C SER A 159 -7.69 -1.49 -16.71
N THR A 160 -8.29 -0.30 -16.64
CA THR A 160 -8.70 0.34 -15.38
C THR A 160 -10.15 0.01 -15.07
N PHE A 161 -10.46 -0.33 -13.82
CA PHE A 161 -11.81 -0.50 -13.32
C PHE A 161 -12.50 0.86 -13.14
N SER A 162 -13.76 0.95 -13.59
CA SER A 162 -14.66 2.08 -13.38
C SER A 162 -16.07 1.54 -13.26
N LEU A 163 -16.89 2.10 -12.38
CA LEU A 163 -18.34 1.87 -12.41
C LEU A 163 -18.94 2.59 -13.62
N LYS A 164 -19.85 1.92 -14.31
CA LYS A 164 -20.65 2.47 -15.41
C LYS A 164 -22.03 2.86 -14.90
N SER A 165 -22.75 3.63 -15.71
CA SER A 165 -24.14 3.98 -15.42
C SER A 165 -24.98 2.70 -15.31
N GLY A 166 -25.68 2.53 -14.19
CA GLY A 166 -26.48 1.35 -13.90
C GLY A 166 -25.77 0.27 -13.06
N ASP A 167 -24.46 0.37 -12.87
CA ASP A 167 -23.71 -0.56 -12.03
C ASP A 167 -24.08 -0.40 -10.56
N LYS A 168 -24.45 -1.52 -9.92
CA LYS A 168 -24.88 -1.57 -8.51
C LYS A 168 -23.92 -2.43 -7.70
N PRO A 169 -22.93 -1.84 -6.99
CA PRO A 169 -21.88 -2.61 -6.30
C PRO A 169 -22.38 -3.66 -5.30
N HIS A 170 -23.53 -3.46 -4.68
CA HIS A 170 -24.13 -4.42 -3.75
C HIS A 170 -24.63 -5.70 -4.44
N ALA A 171 -24.92 -5.65 -5.75
CA ALA A 171 -25.33 -6.79 -6.55
C ALA A 171 -24.18 -7.40 -7.36
N MET A 172 -23.05 -6.70 -7.45
CA MET A 172 -21.88 -7.13 -8.22
C MET A 172 -21.08 -8.19 -7.47
N LYS A 173 -20.55 -9.15 -8.25
CA LYS A 173 -19.53 -10.08 -7.79
C LYS A 173 -18.21 -9.67 -8.42
N PHE A 174 -17.22 -9.51 -7.57
CA PHE A 174 -15.86 -9.16 -7.96
C PHE A 174 -15.00 -10.42 -7.94
#